data_AF-A0A3M6A1Z2-F1
#
_entry.id   AF-A0A3M6A1Z2-F1
#
_cell.length_a   1.000
_cell.length_b   1.000
_cell.length_c   1.000
_cell.angle_alpha   90.00
_cell.angle_beta   90.00
_cell.angle_gamma   90.00
#
_symmetry.space_group_name_H-M   'P 1'
#
loop_
_entity.id
_entity.type
_entity.pdbx_description
1 polymer ?
#
loop_
_entity_poly.entity_id
_entity_poly.type
_entity_poly.pdbx_seq_one_letter_code
_entity_poly.pdbx_strand_id
1 'polypeptide(L)'
;MAFLLLLPLLVSGFLVCLKDPTVYCRLHRYEGQMLYLQVGRYGIYCFLAAMFVTAALAGLFSHDWGVLCPKWLQAANAASPVCFAVNTDFMGALGQLGQDFDITGRNFSQVGVFLALSGLLTLAMPSLGAFITVRILKWQLGASKKEEIAAYLLGESVDHSPICSTLFDAFVEKDEVMITMADRKVYVGYIMDVGAPTCNDLQSKW
;
A
#
# COMPACT_ATOMS: atom_id res chain seq x y z
N MET A 1 19.12 10.20 -11.42
CA MET A 1 18.38 10.45 -10.17
C MET A 1 16.87 10.26 -10.35
N ALA A 2 16.17 11.06 -11.17
CA ALA A 2 14.71 10.97 -11.32
C ALA A 2 14.17 9.61 -11.84
N PHE A 3 14.84 9.00 -12.84
CA PHE A 3 14.45 7.67 -13.34
C PHE A 3 14.56 6.56 -12.28
N LEU A 4 15.53 6.67 -11.35
CA LEU A 4 15.72 5.72 -10.25
C LEU A 4 14.59 5.78 -9.21
N LEU A 5 13.91 6.93 -9.09
CA LEU A 5 12.73 7.10 -8.23
C LEU A 5 11.42 6.71 -8.94
N LEU A 6 11.40 6.78 -10.27
CA LEU A 6 10.22 6.44 -11.06
C LEU A 6 9.91 4.94 -11.02
N LEU A 7 10.95 4.09 -10.97
CA LEU A 7 10.80 2.64 -10.86
C LEU A 7 10.10 2.20 -9.56
N PRO A 8 10.56 2.55 -8.35
CA PRO A 8 9.87 2.17 -7.11
C PRO A 8 8.46 2.77 -7.01
N LEU A 9 8.22 3.93 -7.63
CA LEU A 9 6.88 4.53 -7.71
C LEU A 9 5.93 3.69 -8.57
N LEU A 10 6.34 3.28 -9.77
CA LEU A 10 5.51 2.44 -10.64
C LEU A 10 5.33 1.03 -10.08
N VAL A 11 6.40 0.44 -9.54
CA VAL A 11 6.36 -0.91 -8.96
C VAL A 11 5.45 -0.94 -7.73
N SER A 12 5.52 0.07 -6.85
CA SER A 12 4.65 0.13 -5.68
C SER A 12 3.18 0.30 -6.07
N GLY A 13 2.87 1.19 -7.01
CA GLY A 13 1.51 1.36 -7.53
C GLY A 13 0.95 0.07 -8.15
N PHE A 14 1.79 -0.66 -8.90
CA PHE A 14 1.40 -1.95 -9.50
C PHE A 14 1.14 -3.01 -8.41
N LEU A 15 1.97 -3.06 -7.37
CA LEU A 15 1.78 -3.95 -6.24
C LEU A 15 0.50 -3.65 -5.45
N VAL A 16 0.10 -2.37 -5.32
CA VAL A 16 -1.18 -2.00 -4.69
C VAL A 16 -2.34 -2.59 -5.49
N CYS A 17 -2.35 -2.44 -6.82
CA CYS A 17 -3.40 -2.98 -7.67
C CYS A 17 -3.55 -4.51 -7.58
N LEU A 18 -2.46 -5.23 -7.27
CA LEU A 18 -2.48 -6.69 -7.13
C LEU A 18 -2.79 -7.18 -5.71
N LYS A 19 -2.37 -6.43 -4.67
CA LYS A 19 -2.50 -6.86 -3.28
C LYS A 19 -3.79 -6.38 -2.62
N ASP A 20 -4.30 -5.21 -3.01
CA ASP A 20 -5.54 -4.67 -2.45
C ASP A 20 -6.76 -5.34 -3.12
N PRO A 21 -7.55 -6.14 -2.37
CA PRO A 21 -8.65 -6.91 -2.94
C PRO A 21 -9.73 -6.02 -3.56
N THR A 22 -9.96 -4.83 -2.99
CA THR A 22 -10.97 -3.87 -3.47
C THR A 22 -10.62 -3.34 -4.86
N VAL A 23 -9.34 -2.98 -5.05
CA VAL A 23 -8.81 -2.45 -6.31
C VAL A 23 -8.70 -3.56 -7.34
N TYR A 24 -8.31 -4.77 -6.91
CA TYR A 24 -8.15 -5.92 -7.79
C TYR A 24 -9.47 -6.35 -8.44
N CYS A 25 -10.58 -6.46 -7.68
CA CYS A 25 -11.87 -6.83 -8.27
C CYS A 25 -12.41 -5.78 -9.25
N ARG A 26 -12.02 -4.50 -9.09
CA ARG A 26 -12.37 -3.42 -10.03
C ARG A 26 -11.40 -3.31 -11.21
N LEU A 27 -10.31 -4.07 -11.23
CA LEU A 27 -9.24 -3.93 -12.22
C LEU A 27 -9.71 -4.28 -13.63
N HIS A 28 -10.61 -5.26 -13.78
CA HIS A 28 -11.15 -5.68 -15.08
C HIS A 28 -11.88 -4.56 -15.84
N ARG A 29 -12.34 -3.52 -15.13
CA ARG A 29 -13.02 -2.38 -15.75
C ARG A 29 -12.04 -1.40 -16.42
N TYR A 30 -10.76 -1.45 -16.07
CA TYR A 30 -9.75 -0.54 -16.59
C TYR A 30 -8.98 -1.22 -17.73
N GLU A 31 -9.23 -0.79 -18.96
CA GLU A 31 -8.51 -1.27 -20.14
C GLU A 31 -7.41 -0.28 -20.59
N GLY A 32 -6.32 -0.84 -21.12
CA GLY A 32 -5.27 -0.10 -21.84
C GLY A 32 -4.65 1.07 -21.06
N GLN A 33 -4.76 2.28 -21.61
CA GLN A 33 -4.10 3.49 -21.11
C GLN A 33 -4.58 3.91 -19.72
N MET A 34 -5.85 3.67 -19.40
CA MET A 34 -6.43 4.06 -18.10
C MET A 34 -5.83 3.25 -16.95
N LEU A 35 -5.44 1.99 -17.22
CA LEU A 35 -4.81 1.12 -16.24
C LEU A 35 -3.45 1.68 -15.78
N TYR A 36 -2.63 2.21 -16.69
CA TYR A 36 -1.34 2.83 -16.35
C TYR A 36 -1.50 4.10 -15.52
N LEU A 37 -2.49 4.93 -15.85
CA LEU A 37 -2.80 6.14 -15.08
C LEU A 37 -3.25 5.78 -13.65
N GLN A 38 -4.04 4.71 -13.52
CA GLN A 38 -4.50 4.21 -12.22
C GLN A 38 -3.32 3.71 -11.36
N VAL A 39 -2.41 2.93 -11.95
CA VAL A 39 -1.18 2.47 -11.29
C VAL A 39 -0.32 3.65 -10.85
N GLY A 40 -0.14 4.66 -11.71
CA GLY A 40 0.60 5.88 -11.38
C GLY A 40 -0.03 6.65 -10.22
N ARG A 41 -1.37 6.78 -10.20
CA ARG A 41 -2.12 7.43 -9.11
C ARG A 41 -1.86 6.78 -7.76
N TYR A 42 -1.97 5.44 -7.68
CA TYR A 42 -1.68 4.72 -6.44
C TYR A 42 -0.20 4.78 -6.06
N GLY A 43 0.72 4.74 -7.03
CA GLY A 43 2.15 4.92 -6.78
C GLY A 43 2.48 6.27 -6.14
N ILE A 44 1.84 7.36 -6.59
CA ILE A 44 1.98 8.69 -5.99
C ILE A 44 1.47 8.71 -4.55
N TYR A 45 0.32 8.10 -4.26
CA TYR A 45 -0.19 8.02 -2.89
C TYR A 45 0.73 7.23 -1.96
N CYS A 46 1.30 6.11 -2.42
CA CYS A 46 2.30 5.36 -1.65
C CYS A 46 3.56 6.18 -1.41
N PHE A 47 4.03 6.95 -2.41
CA PHE A 47 5.19 7.83 -2.26
C PHE A 47 4.96 8.97 -1.26
N LEU A 48 3.82 9.65 -1.32
CA LEU A 48 3.47 10.70 -0.37
C LEU A 48 3.33 10.15 1.06
N ALA A 49 2.71 8.98 1.22
CA ALA A 49 2.60 8.34 2.52
C ALA A 49 3.97 7.93 3.09
N ALA A 50 4.85 7.36 2.26
CA ALA A 50 6.20 7.02 2.68
C ALA A 50 7.00 8.26 3.07
N MET A 51 6.93 9.34 2.30
CA MET A 51 7.56 10.63 2.62
C MET A 51 7.06 11.20 3.95
N PHE A 52 5.76 11.10 4.23
CA PHE A 52 5.19 11.52 5.50
C PHE A 52 5.72 10.67 6.66
N VAL A 53 5.76 9.35 6.51
CA VAL A 53 6.27 8.44 7.54
C VAL A 53 7.77 8.66 7.79
N THR A 54 8.57 8.83 6.73
CA THR A 54 10.00 9.12 6.90
C THR A 54 10.22 10.49 7.54
N ALA A 55 9.41 11.50 7.21
CA ALA A 55 9.49 12.83 7.83
C ALA A 55 9.08 12.77 9.31
N ALA A 56 8.04 12.02 9.65
CA ALA A 56 7.60 11.82 11.03
C ALA A 56 8.68 11.09 11.85
N LEU A 57 9.27 10.02 11.30
CA LEU A 57 10.38 9.30 11.94
C LEU A 57 11.60 10.19 12.12
N ALA A 58 11.95 10.98 11.11
CA ALA A 58 13.05 11.93 11.20
C ALA A 58 12.78 13.00 12.27
N GLY A 59 11.61 13.63 12.26
CA GLY A 59 11.27 14.67 13.24
C GLY A 59 11.16 14.16 14.68
N LEU A 60 10.74 12.90 14.88
CA LEU A 60 10.60 12.32 16.22
C LEU A 60 11.90 11.72 16.77
N PHE A 61 12.76 11.17 15.90
CA PHE A 61 13.91 10.37 16.33
C PHE A 61 15.27 10.95 15.90
N SER A 62 15.37 11.70 14.81
CA SER A 62 16.62 12.36 14.37
C SER A 62 16.69 13.75 15.02
N HIS A 63 17.11 13.76 16.28
CA HIS A 63 17.47 14.99 16.97
C HIS A 63 18.75 14.76 17.78
N ASP A 64 19.58 15.78 17.89
CA ASP A 64 20.60 15.83 18.92
C ASP A 64 19.88 16.01 20.27
N TRP A 65 19.82 14.96 21.09
CA TRP A 65 19.21 15.03 22.43
C TRP A 65 20.11 15.76 23.44
N GLY A 66 21.28 16.22 22.98
CA GLY A 66 22.26 16.93 23.77
C GLY A 66 23.08 15.99 24.65
N VAL A 67 23.71 16.58 25.67
CA VAL A 67 24.53 15.86 26.63
C VAL A 67 23.73 15.66 27.90
N LEU A 68 23.53 14.39 28.30
CA LEU A 68 22.98 14.07 29.61
C LEU A 68 24.10 14.21 30.64
N CYS A 69 24.15 15.37 31.29
CA CYS A 69 24.97 15.61 32.47
C CYS A 69 24.06 15.91 33.67
N PRO A 70 24.35 15.36 34.86
CA PRO A 70 23.61 15.72 36.05
C PRO A 70 23.93 17.18 36.45
N LYS A 71 22.91 17.93 36.89
CA LYS A 71 22.93 19.41 37.06
C LYS A 71 24.10 19.99 37.88
N TRP A 72 24.69 19.19 38.76
CA TRP A 72 25.80 19.56 39.64
C TRP A 72 27.18 19.55 38.97
N LEU A 73 27.28 19.06 37.73
CA LEU A 73 28.53 18.96 36.95
C LEU A 73 28.52 19.82 35.67
N GLN A 74 27.50 20.66 35.49
CA GLN A 74 27.22 21.38 34.25
C GLN A 74 28.22 22.52 33.94
N ALA A 75 29.10 22.87 34.90
CA ALA A 75 30.07 23.96 34.77
C ALA A 75 31.51 23.50 34.51
N ALA A 76 31.81 22.21 34.60
CA ALA A 76 33.16 21.68 34.40
C ALA A 76 33.19 20.90 33.07
N ASN A 77 33.89 21.46 32.09
CA ASN A 77 34.24 20.93 30.76
C ASN A 77 33.78 19.49 30.44
N ALA A 78 33.16 19.35 29.26
CA ALA A 78 32.51 18.17 28.68
C ALA A 78 33.33 16.86 28.53
N ALA A 79 34.40 16.67 29.29
CA ALA A 79 35.30 15.51 29.28
C ALA A 79 35.28 14.72 30.60
N SER A 80 34.17 14.75 31.35
CA SER A 80 33.99 13.86 32.51
C SER A 80 33.40 12.51 32.07
N PRO A 81 33.83 11.37 32.66
CA PRO A 81 33.36 10.03 32.26
C PRO A 81 31.89 9.76 32.56
N VAL A 82 31.19 10.72 33.18
CA VAL A 82 29.79 10.61 33.61
C VAL A 82 28.83 11.37 32.67
N CYS A 83 29.37 12.20 31.78
CA CYS A 83 28.58 12.88 30.76
C CYS A 83 28.58 12.05 29.47
N PHE A 84 27.40 11.64 29.04
CA PHE A 84 27.23 10.92 27.78
C PHE A 84 26.41 11.78 26.81
N ALA A 85 26.95 11.97 25.61
CA ALA A 85 26.21 12.58 24.51
C ALA A 85 25.24 11.54 23.95
N VAL A 86 23.95 11.84 23.96
CA VAL A 86 22.94 11.01 23.31
C VAL A 86 22.65 11.66 21.96
N ASN A 87 23.29 11.14 20.92
CA ASN A 87 23.00 11.54 19.55
C ASN A 87 22.27 10.39 18.85
N THR A 88 21.06 10.64 18.38
CA THR A 88 20.28 9.68 17.57
C THR A 88 20.10 10.16 16.13
N ASP A 89 21.00 11.01 15.64
CA ASP A 89 21.00 11.44 14.24
C ASP A 89 21.45 10.34 13.28
N PHE A 90 20.51 9.44 12.99
CA PHE A 90 20.67 8.39 12.01
C PHE A 90 20.82 8.95 10.58
N MET A 91 20.31 10.15 10.33
CA MET A 91 20.30 10.78 9.01
C MET A 91 21.69 11.28 8.63
N GLY A 92 22.37 11.96 9.56
CA GLY A 92 23.77 12.35 9.43
C GLY A 92 24.71 11.14 9.38
N ALA A 93 24.50 10.15 10.26
CA ALA A 93 25.33 8.94 10.30
C ALA A 93 25.25 8.11 9.01
N LEU A 94 24.05 7.88 8.47
CA LEU A 94 23.86 7.21 7.18
C LEU A 94 24.41 8.01 6.00
N GLY A 95 24.37 9.35 6.09
CA GLY A 95 24.95 10.23 5.09
C GLY A 95 26.47 10.09 5.00
N GLN A 96 27.15 10.07 6.15
CA GLN A 96 28.60 9.86 6.24
C GLN A 96 29.00 8.46 5.78
N LEU A 97 28.29 7.43 6.25
CA LEU A 97 28.51 6.05 5.82
C LEU A 97 28.35 5.88 4.30
N GLY A 98 27.36 6.54 3.70
CA GLY A 98 27.16 6.54 2.25
C GLY A 98 28.29 7.21 1.46
N GLN A 99 28.97 8.19 2.04
CA GLN A 99 30.17 8.83 1.46
C GLN A 99 31.40 7.93 1.57
N ASP A 100 31.55 7.21 2.69
CA ASP A 100 32.66 6.29 2.92
C ASP A 100 32.66 5.09 1.97
N PHE A 101 31.46 4.64 1.54
CA PHE A 101 31.34 3.56 0.56
C PHE A 101 31.55 3.99 -0.90
N ASP A 102 31.81 5.27 -1.20
CA ASP A 102 32.04 5.85 -2.54
C ASP A 102 30.95 5.54 -3.60
N ILE A 103 29.80 4.99 -3.16
CA ILE A 103 28.64 4.65 -4.01
C ILE A 103 27.91 5.92 -4.48
N THR A 104 28.09 7.03 -3.76
CA THR A 104 27.35 8.27 -4.01
C THR A 104 28.26 9.46 -3.78
N GLY A 105 28.55 10.24 -4.84
CA GLY A 105 29.55 11.33 -4.79
C GLY A 105 29.33 12.37 -3.68
N ARG A 106 30.34 13.23 -3.44
CA ARG A 106 30.45 14.23 -2.34
C ARG A 106 29.23 15.10 -2.01
N ASN A 107 28.22 15.14 -2.88
CA ASN A 107 26.97 15.87 -2.68
C ASN A 107 25.85 15.02 -2.04
N PHE A 108 26.12 13.75 -1.67
CA PHE A 108 25.16 12.93 -0.95
C PHE A 108 24.99 13.47 0.48
N SER A 109 23.98 14.31 0.62
CA SER A 109 23.61 14.99 1.86
C SER A 109 22.49 14.25 2.59
N GLN A 110 22.09 14.77 3.75
CA GLN A 110 20.92 14.34 4.51
C GLN A 110 19.64 14.21 3.64
N VAL A 111 19.50 15.05 2.60
CA VAL A 111 18.39 14.99 1.64
C VAL A 111 18.45 13.73 0.77
N GLY A 112 19.65 13.30 0.38
CA GLY A 112 19.87 12.06 -0.37
C GLY A 112 19.48 10.82 0.44
N VAL A 113 19.86 10.78 1.71
CA VAL A 113 19.48 9.72 2.66
C VAL A 113 17.96 9.69 2.83
N PHE A 114 17.34 10.85 3.01
CA PHE A 114 15.89 10.96 3.15
C PHE A 114 15.15 10.40 1.93
N LEU A 115 15.56 10.79 0.71
CA LEU A 115 14.95 10.32 -0.54
C LEU A 115 15.17 8.82 -0.78
N ALA A 116 16.35 8.30 -0.42
CA ALA A 116 16.64 6.87 -0.51
C ALA A 116 15.77 6.06 0.46
N LEU A 117 15.63 6.53 1.70
CA LEU A 117 14.83 5.88 2.73
C LEU A 117 13.34 5.94 2.41
N SER A 118 12.84 7.07 1.90
CA SER A 118 11.46 7.16 1.40
C SER A 118 11.24 6.22 0.21
N GLY A 119 12.20 6.13 -0.72
CA GLY A 119 12.15 5.21 -1.85
C GLY A 119 12.10 3.75 -1.41
N LEU A 120 12.92 3.33 -0.45
CA LEU A 120 12.89 1.99 0.10
C LEU A 120 11.54 1.70 0.80
N LEU A 121 11.05 2.66 1.58
CA LEU A 121 9.79 2.54 2.30
C LEU A 121 8.58 2.47 1.35
N THR A 122 8.62 3.16 0.19
CA THR A 122 7.56 3.03 -0.82
C THR A 122 7.39 1.61 -1.34
N LEU A 123 8.45 0.80 -1.37
CA LEU A 123 8.37 -0.58 -1.83
C LEU A 123 7.67 -1.49 -0.79
N ALA A 124 7.83 -1.17 0.50
CA ALA A 124 7.22 -1.90 1.61
C ALA A 124 5.75 -1.50 1.86
N MET A 125 5.40 -0.24 1.53
CA MET A 125 4.09 0.35 1.81
C MET A 125 2.89 -0.44 1.21
N PRO A 126 2.93 -1.00 -0.01
CA PRO A 126 1.81 -1.76 -0.58
C PRO A 126 1.41 -2.98 0.25
N SER A 127 2.37 -3.70 0.84
CA SER A 127 2.08 -4.84 1.73
C SER A 127 1.38 -4.41 3.00
N LEU A 128 1.84 -3.32 3.60
CA LEU A 128 1.23 -2.77 4.81
C LEU A 128 -0.17 -2.23 4.50
N GLY A 129 -0.33 -1.52 3.38
CA GLY A 129 -1.61 -1.02 2.91
C GLY A 129 -2.64 -2.14 2.73
N ALA A 130 -2.28 -3.20 2.01
CA ALA A 130 -3.16 -4.35 1.81
C ALA A 130 -3.55 -5.05 3.12
N PHE A 131 -2.61 -5.18 4.06
CA PHE A 131 -2.91 -5.72 5.39
C PHE A 131 -3.90 -4.84 6.16
N ILE A 132 -3.71 -3.52 6.10
CA ILE A 132 -4.59 -2.55 6.75
C ILE A 132 -5.99 -2.57 6.11
N THR A 133 -6.10 -2.58 4.78
CA THR A 133 -7.41 -2.60 4.09
C THR A 133 -8.21 -3.85 4.43
N VAL A 134 -7.59 -5.04 4.39
CA VAL A 134 -8.25 -6.29 4.80
C VAL A 134 -8.67 -6.24 6.27
N ARG A 135 -7.85 -5.67 7.14
CA ARG A 135 -8.18 -5.55 8.57
C ARG A 135 -9.34 -4.60 8.82
N ILE A 136 -9.39 -3.46 8.12
CA ILE A 136 -10.50 -2.51 8.18
C ILE A 136 -11.78 -3.17 7.65
N LEU A 137 -11.72 -3.88 6.53
CA LEU A 137 -12.86 -4.58 5.96
C LEU A 137 -13.42 -5.64 6.91
N LYS A 138 -12.54 -6.46 7.52
CA LYS A 138 -12.93 -7.42 8.57
C LYS A 138 -13.63 -6.74 9.74
N TRP A 139 -13.13 -5.57 10.13
CA TRP A 139 -13.71 -4.83 11.24
C TRP A 139 -15.08 -4.23 10.89
N GLN A 140 -15.23 -3.68 9.68
CA GLN A 140 -16.49 -3.08 9.22
C GLN A 140 -17.58 -4.11 8.98
N LEU A 141 -17.25 -5.24 8.36
CA LEU A 141 -18.22 -6.29 8.01
C LEU A 141 -18.54 -7.22 9.17
N GLY A 142 -17.75 -7.22 10.25
CA GLY A 142 -17.83 -8.24 11.30
C GLY A 142 -17.56 -9.67 10.81
N ALA A 143 -17.17 -9.80 9.53
CA ALA A 143 -16.94 -11.06 8.84
C ALA A 143 -15.61 -11.66 9.28
N SER A 144 -15.67 -12.87 9.84
CA SER A 144 -14.48 -13.65 10.18
C SER A 144 -13.96 -14.44 8.96
N LYS A 145 -14.87 -14.81 8.04
CA LYS A 145 -14.56 -15.65 6.89
C LYS A 145 -14.17 -14.82 5.66
N LYS A 146 -13.18 -15.33 4.91
CA LYS A 146 -12.70 -14.70 3.67
C LYS A 146 -13.76 -14.71 2.55
N GLU A 147 -14.59 -15.75 2.52
CA GLU A 147 -15.64 -15.93 1.52
C GLU A 147 -16.71 -14.84 1.60
N GLU A 148 -17.10 -14.43 2.81
CA GLU A 148 -18.07 -13.34 3.04
C GLU A 148 -17.53 -12.01 2.52
N ILE A 149 -16.23 -11.76 2.71
CA ILE A 149 -15.56 -10.56 2.21
C ILE A 149 -15.51 -10.59 0.67
N ALA A 150 -15.19 -11.74 0.08
CA ALA A 150 -15.16 -11.88 -1.37
C ALA A 150 -16.56 -11.71 -2.00
N ALA A 151 -17.59 -12.28 -1.38
CA ALA A 151 -18.98 -12.13 -1.83
C ALA A 151 -19.46 -10.68 -1.73
N TYR A 152 -19.12 -9.98 -0.64
CA TYR A 152 -19.42 -8.56 -0.48
C TYR A 152 -18.70 -7.70 -1.54
N LEU A 153 -17.40 -7.93 -1.75
CA LEU A 153 -16.63 -7.23 -2.78
C LEU A 153 -17.14 -7.50 -4.19
N LEU A 154 -17.58 -8.73 -4.45
CA LEU A 154 -18.19 -9.11 -5.71
C LEU A 154 -19.50 -8.33 -5.92
N GLY A 155 -20.40 -8.31 -4.93
CA GLY A 155 -21.65 -7.54 -4.98
C GLY A 155 -21.39 -6.06 -5.24
N GLU A 156 -20.50 -5.42 -4.48
CA GLU A 156 -20.14 -4.02 -4.67
C GLU A 156 -19.45 -3.76 -6.02
N SER A 157 -18.70 -4.73 -6.55
CA SER A 157 -18.08 -4.63 -7.87
C SER A 157 -19.10 -4.69 -9.00
N VAL A 158 -20.22 -5.37 -8.79
CA VAL A 158 -21.24 -5.71 -9.79
C VAL A 158 -22.40 -4.69 -9.80
N ASP A 159 -22.62 -3.98 -8.70
CA ASP A 159 -23.72 -3.04 -8.47
C ASP A 159 -23.90 -1.94 -9.55
N HIS A 160 -22.82 -1.60 -10.25
CA HIS A 160 -22.85 -0.58 -11.31
C HIS A 160 -23.54 -1.02 -12.61
N SER A 161 -23.81 -2.32 -12.80
CA SER A 161 -24.42 -2.88 -14.00
C SER A 161 -25.74 -3.54 -13.65
N PRO A 162 -26.88 -3.05 -14.18
CA PRO A 162 -28.20 -3.54 -13.79
C PRO A 162 -28.41 -5.03 -14.10
N ILE A 163 -27.77 -5.55 -15.16
CA ILE A 163 -27.87 -6.97 -15.48
C ILE A 163 -27.08 -7.81 -14.47
N CYS A 164 -25.88 -7.37 -14.09
CA CYS A 164 -25.05 -8.13 -13.17
C CYS A 164 -25.60 -8.04 -11.74
N SER A 165 -26.18 -6.90 -11.33
CA SER A 165 -26.83 -6.77 -10.02
C SER A 165 -28.03 -7.71 -9.92
N THR A 166 -28.90 -7.76 -10.95
CA THR A 166 -30.04 -8.71 -10.95
C THR A 166 -29.60 -10.17 -10.91
N LEU A 167 -28.50 -10.52 -11.59
CA LEU A 167 -27.92 -11.87 -11.52
C LEU A 167 -27.31 -12.18 -10.15
N PHE A 168 -26.70 -11.18 -9.50
CA PHE A 168 -26.15 -11.30 -8.16
C PHE A 168 -27.25 -11.47 -7.11
N ASP A 169 -28.33 -10.68 -7.20
CA ASP A 169 -29.50 -10.79 -6.34
C ASP A 169 -30.14 -12.17 -6.48
N ALA A 170 -30.36 -12.64 -7.71
CA ALA A 170 -30.88 -13.98 -7.95
C ALA A 170 -29.95 -15.11 -7.44
N PHE A 171 -28.63 -14.90 -7.44
CA PHE A 171 -27.68 -15.83 -6.84
C PHE A 171 -27.80 -15.90 -5.31
N VAL A 172 -28.00 -14.75 -4.66
CA VAL A 172 -28.18 -14.61 -3.20
C VAL A 172 -29.53 -15.16 -2.75
N GLU A 173 -30.60 -14.80 -3.44
CA GLU A 173 -31.99 -15.19 -3.12
C GLU A 173 -32.33 -16.61 -3.57
N LYS A 174 -31.48 -17.22 -4.43
CA LYS A 174 -31.72 -18.52 -5.06
C LYS A 174 -32.99 -18.54 -5.92
N ASP A 175 -33.17 -17.46 -6.67
CA ASP A 175 -34.26 -17.32 -7.63
C ASP A 175 -33.93 -18.02 -8.96
N GLU A 176 -34.97 -18.55 -9.60
CA GLU A 176 -34.86 -19.15 -10.93
C GLU A 176 -34.87 -18.04 -11.99
N VAL A 177 -33.83 -18.01 -12.83
CA VAL A 177 -33.65 -16.98 -13.86
C VAL A 177 -33.72 -17.60 -15.25
N MET A 178 -34.34 -16.86 -16.17
CA MET A 178 -34.36 -17.19 -17.60
C MET A 178 -33.34 -16.30 -18.33
N ILE A 179 -32.36 -16.92 -18.99
CA ILE A 179 -31.32 -16.21 -19.76
C ILE A 179 -31.45 -16.57 -21.24
N THR A 180 -31.62 -15.55 -22.08
CA THR A 180 -31.61 -15.69 -23.54
C THR A 180 -30.25 -15.32 -24.10
N MET A 181 -29.60 -16.27 -24.78
CA MET A 181 -28.27 -16.08 -25.37
C MET A 181 -28.36 -15.57 -26.82
N ALA A 182 -27.26 -15.01 -27.34
CA ALA A 182 -27.19 -14.49 -28.71
C ALA A 182 -27.45 -15.55 -29.80
N ASP A 183 -27.22 -16.82 -29.48
CA ASP A 183 -27.52 -17.97 -30.35
C ASP A 183 -29.01 -18.40 -30.32
N ARG A 184 -29.88 -17.58 -29.67
CA ARG A 184 -31.32 -17.81 -29.48
C ARG A 184 -31.66 -19.02 -28.61
N LYS A 185 -30.68 -19.55 -27.86
CA LYS A 185 -30.97 -20.54 -26.82
C LYS A 185 -31.45 -19.86 -25.55
N VAL A 186 -32.38 -20.53 -24.88
CA VAL A 186 -32.93 -20.09 -23.61
C VAL A 186 -32.52 -21.09 -22.54
N TYR A 187 -31.90 -20.59 -21.48
CA TYR A 187 -31.52 -21.37 -20.30
C TYR A 187 -32.42 -20.95 -19.14
N VAL A 188 -32.92 -21.92 -18.39
CA VAL A 188 -33.74 -21.71 -17.20
C VAL A 188 -33.13 -22.52 -16.07
N GLY A 189 -32.90 -21.87 -14.93
CA GLY A 189 -32.37 -22.53 -13.74
C GLY A 189 -31.81 -21.57 -12.71
N TYR A 190 -31.11 -22.12 -11.73
CA TYR A 190 -30.48 -21.37 -10.65
C TYR A 190 -29.06 -20.95 -11.01
N ILE A 191 -28.67 -19.77 -10.53
CA ILE A 191 -27.31 -19.29 -10.64
C ILE A 191 -26.48 -19.89 -9.51
N MET A 192 -25.44 -20.65 -9.87
CA MET A 192 -24.54 -21.30 -8.92
C MET A 192 -23.31 -20.47 -8.58
N ASP A 193 -22.87 -19.61 -9.49
CA ASP A 193 -21.73 -18.72 -9.31
C ASP A 193 -21.89 -17.48 -10.19
N VAL A 194 -21.45 -16.32 -9.70
CA VAL A 194 -21.43 -15.05 -10.43
C VAL A 194 -20.02 -14.52 -10.33
N GLY A 195 -19.28 -14.54 -11.44
CA GLY A 195 -17.91 -14.09 -11.45
C GLY A 195 -17.75 -12.73 -12.13
N ALA A 196 -17.13 -11.77 -11.44
CA ALA A 196 -16.34 -10.75 -12.14
C ALA A 196 -15.00 -11.41 -12.53
N PRO A 197 -14.54 -11.31 -13.79
CA PRO A 197 -13.43 -12.11 -14.31
C PRO A 197 -12.13 -11.98 -13.50
N THR A 198 -11.93 -10.87 -12.80
CA THR A 198 -10.78 -10.67 -11.90
C THR A 198 -11.05 -11.10 -10.45
N CYS A 199 -12.29 -11.06 -9.96
CA CYS A 199 -12.59 -11.32 -8.54
C CYS A 199 -12.56 -12.84 -8.23
N ASN A 200 -12.86 -13.71 -9.20
CA ASN A 200 -12.78 -15.16 -9.01
C ASN A 200 -11.33 -15.64 -8.81
N ASP A 201 -10.36 -15.01 -9.49
CA ASP A 201 -8.94 -15.27 -9.27
C ASP A 201 -8.44 -14.82 -7.88
N LEU A 202 -9.18 -13.91 -7.21
CA LEU A 202 -8.86 -13.52 -5.84
C LEU A 202 -9.22 -14.63 -4.85
N GLN A 203 -10.32 -15.37 -5.09
CA GLN A 203 -10.73 -16.49 -4.24
C GLN A 203 -9.75 -17.68 -4.28
N SER A 204 -9.01 -17.86 -5.38
CA SER A 204 -8.01 -18.93 -5.52
C SER A 204 -6.61 -18.57 -4.99
N LYS A 205 -6.30 -17.27 -4.85
CA LYS A 205 -4.99 -16.77 -4.41
C LYS A 205 -4.87 -16.59 -2.89
N TRP A 206 -5.97 -16.67 -2.14
CA TRP A 206 -6.05 -16.34 -0.71
C TRP A 206 -6.73 -17.41 0.11
#